data_AF-A0A6L9QE96-F1
#
_entry.id   AF-A0A6L9QE96-F1
#
_cell.length_a   1.000
_cell.length_b   1.000
_cell.length_c   1.000
_cell.angle_alpha   90.00
_cell.angle_beta   90.00
_cell.angle_gamma   90.00
#
_symmetry.space_group_name_H-M   'P 1'
#
loop_
_entity.id
_entity.type
_entity.pdbx_description
1 polymer ?
#
loop_
_entity_poly.entity_id
_entity_poly.type
_entity_poly.pdbx_seq_one_letter_code
_entity_poly.pdbx_strand_id
1 'polypeptide(L)'
;MNPAGYPQHLRADELHTTTSRIDARSIRDAELGRLARQFGAIVWWGHYTRAWWVMLPNSRRLLDAPTLAALEAQIIRTLGLMR
;
A
#
# COMPACT_ATOMS: atom_id res chain seq x y z
N MET A 1 21.79 7.86 -55.12
CA MET A 1 22.34 8.24 -53.81
C MET A 1 21.32 9.19 -53.18
N ASN A 2 20.55 8.71 -52.22
CA ASN A 2 19.47 9.46 -51.55
C ASN A 2 19.67 9.20 -50.05
N PRO A 3 19.93 10.20 -49.19
CA PRO A 3 20.36 9.93 -47.82
C PRO A 3 19.14 9.75 -46.90
N ALA A 4 19.16 8.67 -46.13
CA ALA A 4 18.41 8.45 -44.89
C ALA A 4 16.88 8.74 -44.94
N GLY A 5 16.12 7.79 -45.49
CA GLY A 5 14.69 7.66 -45.21
C GLY A 5 14.48 7.13 -43.79
N TYR A 6 14.21 8.02 -42.84
CA TYR A 6 13.68 7.65 -41.53
C TYR A 6 12.31 6.96 -41.73
N PRO A 7 12.05 5.77 -41.18
CA PRO A 7 10.72 5.18 -41.25
C PRO A 7 9.74 6.00 -40.40
N GLN A 8 8.88 6.77 -41.05
CA GLN A 8 7.88 7.66 -40.43
C GLN A 8 6.57 6.95 -40.02
N HIS A 9 6.65 5.69 -39.57
CA HIS A 9 5.45 4.94 -39.19
C HIS A 9 5.57 4.32 -37.81
N LEU A 10 5.91 5.13 -36.81
CA LEU A 10 5.44 4.90 -35.45
C LEU A 10 4.28 5.88 -35.25
N ARG A 11 3.07 5.41 -35.53
CA ARG A 11 1.85 6.15 -35.22
C ARG A 11 1.88 6.46 -33.73
N ALA A 12 1.57 7.70 -33.37
CA ALA A 12 1.40 8.13 -31.98
C ALA A 12 0.23 7.44 -31.24
N ASP A 13 -0.30 6.34 -31.78
CA ASP A 13 -1.49 5.63 -31.34
C ASP A 13 -1.18 4.40 -30.45
N GLU A 14 0.10 4.06 -30.20
CA GLU A 14 0.48 2.85 -29.44
C GLU A 14 1.08 3.12 -28.06
N LEU A 15 0.79 4.27 -27.46
CA LEU A 15 0.93 4.47 -26.02
C LEU A 15 -0.46 4.49 -25.38
N HIS A 16 -1.14 3.34 -25.43
CA HIS A 16 -2.23 3.09 -24.49
C HIS A 16 -1.60 2.96 -23.10
N THR A 17 -1.39 4.10 -22.43
CA THR A 17 -1.16 4.15 -20.99
C THR A 17 -2.44 3.64 -20.34
N THR A 18 -2.59 2.32 -20.23
CA THR A 18 -3.65 1.67 -19.48
C THR A 18 -3.45 2.08 -18.03
N THR A 19 -4.04 3.22 -17.67
CA THR A 19 -4.12 3.68 -16.29
C THR A 19 -5.15 2.78 -15.64
N SER A 20 -4.71 1.60 -15.21
CA SER A 20 -5.54 0.71 -14.40
C SER A 20 -5.97 1.50 -13.18
N ARG A 21 -7.28 1.74 -13.03
CA ARG A 21 -7.85 2.32 -11.82
C ARG A 21 -7.64 1.32 -10.70
N ILE A 22 -6.58 1.52 -9.93
CA ILE A 22 -6.32 0.76 -8.72
C ILE A 22 -7.37 1.17 -7.69
N ASP A 23 -8.24 0.24 -7.32
CA ASP A 23 -9.20 0.46 -6.24
C ASP A 23 -8.46 0.48 -4.90
N ALA A 24 -8.28 1.68 -4.36
CA ALA A 24 -7.65 1.90 -3.07
C ALA A 24 -8.38 1.19 -1.91
N ARG A 25 -9.69 0.89 -2.05
CA ARG A 25 -10.42 0.13 -1.03
C ARG A 25 -9.98 -1.34 -1.03
N SER A 26 -9.97 -1.98 -2.20
CA SER A 26 -9.51 -3.37 -2.34
C SER A 26 -8.09 -3.57 -1.82
N ILE A 27 -7.16 -2.63 -2.09
CA ILE A 27 -5.82 -2.68 -1.50
C ILE A 27 -5.89 -2.62 0.02
N ARG A 28 -6.65 -1.68 0.59
CA ARG A 28 -6.76 -1.53 2.04
C ARG A 28 -7.29 -2.81 2.68
N ASP A 29 -8.34 -3.41 2.13
CA ASP A 29 -8.95 -4.64 2.65
C ASP A 29 -7.97 -5.83 2.62
N ALA A 30 -7.17 -5.95 1.55
CA ALA A 30 -6.11 -6.95 1.46
C ALA A 30 -5.03 -6.77 2.53
N GLU A 31 -4.58 -5.53 2.75
CA GLU A 31 -3.57 -5.19 3.77
C GLU A 31 -4.07 -5.41 5.19
N LEU A 32 -5.34 -5.07 5.46
CA LEU A 32 -6.00 -5.39 6.72
C LEU A 32 -5.97 -6.89 7.01
N GLY A 33 -6.35 -7.71 6.03
CA GLY A 33 -6.32 -9.16 6.15
C GLY A 33 -4.91 -9.73 6.29
N ARG A 34 -3.88 -9.09 5.71
CA ARG A 34 -2.48 -9.48 5.89
C ARG A 34 -2.02 -9.22 7.33
N LEU A 35 -2.18 -7.99 7.82
CA LEU A 35 -1.73 -7.62 9.16
C LEU A 35 -2.46 -8.38 10.27
N ALA A 36 -3.77 -8.58 10.11
CA ALA A 36 -4.56 -9.35 11.07
C ALA A 36 -4.05 -10.79 11.19
N ARG A 37 -3.72 -11.45 10.08
CA ARG A 37 -3.14 -12.81 10.07
C ARG A 37 -1.70 -12.85 10.59
N GLN A 38 -0.89 -11.87 10.21
CA GLN A 38 0.53 -11.84 10.56
C GLN A 38 0.77 -11.58 12.04
N PHE A 39 -0.03 -10.69 12.65
CA PHE A 39 0.20 -10.22 14.03
C PHE A 39 -0.93 -10.60 15.00
N GLY A 40 -1.98 -11.28 14.54
CA GLY A 40 -3.17 -11.57 15.35
C GLY A 40 -3.90 -10.29 15.80
N ALA A 41 -3.82 -9.22 15.01
CA ALA A 41 -4.22 -7.88 15.41
C ALA A 41 -5.55 -7.44 14.77
N ILE A 42 -6.27 -6.55 15.45
CA ILE A 42 -7.42 -5.86 14.86
C ILE A 42 -6.89 -4.57 14.22
N VAL A 43 -6.97 -4.46 12.90
CA VAL A 43 -6.49 -3.31 12.13
C VAL A 43 -7.67 -2.65 11.42
N TRP A 44 -7.64 -1.33 11.28
CA TRP A 44 -8.62 -0.60 10.46
C TRP A 44 -8.04 0.70 9.89
N TRP A 45 -8.71 1.22 8.86
CA TRP A 45 -8.40 2.52 8.25
C TRP A 45 -9.43 3.56 8.66
N GLY A 46 -8.97 4.66 9.26
CA GLY A 46 -9.81 5.82 9.56
C GLY A 46 -9.99 6.70 8.33
N HIS A 47 -11.19 6.72 7.75
CA HIS A 47 -11.47 7.51 6.54
C HIS A 47 -11.27 9.03 6.77
N TYR A 48 -11.73 9.55 7.91
CA TYR A 48 -11.62 10.97 8.26
C TYR A 48 -10.21 11.36 8.73
N THR A 49 -9.58 10.51 9.55
CA THR A 49 -8.22 10.77 10.05
C THR A 49 -7.14 10.49 9.01
N ARG A 50 -7.49 9.75 7.95
CA ARG A 50 -6.56 9.24 6.93
C ARG A 50 -5.34 8.54 7.56
N ALA A 51 -5.61 7.71 8.57
CA ALA A 51 -4.61 6.99 9.33
C ALA A 51 -5.00 5.53 9.52
N TRP A 52 -3.99 4.69 9.62
CA TRP A 52 -4.11 3.30 10.02
C TRP A 52 -4.11 3.19 11.54
N TRP A 53 -4.90 2.26 12.04
CA TRP A 53 -5.03 2.00 13.45
C TRP A 53 -4.91 0.50 13.71
N VAL A 54 -4.30 0.13 14.82
CA VAL A 54 -4.18 -1.26 15.24
C VAL A 54 -4.31 -1.43 16.74
N MET A 55 -5.07 -2.44 17.13
CA MET A 55 -5.13 -2.96 18.48
C MET A 55 -4.53 -4.36 18.50
N LEU A 56 -3.44 -4.51 19.25
CA LEU A 56 -2.77 -5.80 19.44
C LEU A 56 -3.42 -6.55 20.61
N PRO A 57 -3.57 -7.88 20.54
CA PRO A 57 -4.27 -8.66 21.56
C PRO A 57 -3.63 -8.55 22.96
N ASN A 58 -2.31 -8.37 23.00
CA ASN A 58 -1.52 -8.30 24.24
C ASN A 58 -1.12 -6.86 24.62
N SER A 59 -1.67 -5.85 23.94
CA SER A 59 -1.36 -4.44 24.21
C SER A 59 -2.62 -3.69 24.62
N ARG A 60 -2.55 -2.94 25.71
CA ARG A 60 -3.59 -1.95 26.07
C ARG A 60 -3.46 -0.65 25.28
N ARG A 61 -2.39 -0.48 24.50
CA ARG A 61 -2.17 0.70 23.67
C ARG A 61 -2.72 0.48 22.28
N LEU A 62 -3.57 1.42 21.89
CA LEU A 62 -3.95 1.66 20.51
C LEU A 62 -2.78 2.34 19.80
N LEU A 63 -2.36 1.79 18.65
CA LEU A 63 -1.31 2.38 17.84
C LEU A 63 -1.92 2.95 16.56
N ASP A 64 -1.40 4.08 16.11
CA ASP A 64 -1.83 4.73 14.88
C ASP A 64 -0.63 5.22 14.07
N ALA A 65 -0.82 5.26 12.74
CA ALA A 65 0.17 5.81 11.83
C ALA A 65 -0.46 6.26 10.51
N PRO A 66 0.08 7.30 9.85
CA PRO A 66 -0.43 7.78 8.57
C PRO A 66 -0.18 6.80 7.41
N THR A 67 0.80 5.90 7.56
CA THR A 67 1.16 4.91 6.54
C THR A 67 1.24 3.51 7.14
N LEU A 68 0.99 2.51 6.29
CA LEU A 68 1.03 1.10 6.70
C LEU A 68 2.42 0.68 7.20
N ALA A 69 3.47 1.10 6.49
CA ALA A 69 4.85 0.81 6.86
C ALA A 69 5.23 1.40 8.24
N ALA A 70 4.76 2.61 8.55
CA ALA A 70 4.97 3.22 9.85
C ALA A 70 4.18 2.46 10.95
N LEU A 71 2.97 2.00 10.65
CA LEU A 71 2.18 1.18 11.58
C LEU A 71 2.89 -0.15 11.88
N GLU A 72 3.40 -0.82 10.86
CA GLU A 72 4.15 -2.08 11.00
C GLU A 72 5.40 -1.92 11.86
N ALA A 73 6.19 -0.87 11.61
CA ALA A 73 7.36 -0.58 12.43
C ALA A 73 6.99 -0.38 13.91
N GLN A 74 5.87 0.27 14.19
CA GLN A 74 5.35 0.42 15.56
C GLN A 74 4.90 -0.92 16.15
N ILE A 75 4.20 -1.77 15.38
CA ILE A 75 3.79 -3.11 15.83
C ILE A 75 5.03 -3.94 16.19
N ILE A 76 6.02 -4.01 15.31
CA ILE A 76 7.26 -4.78 15.51
C ILE A 76 7.99 -4.30 16.78
N ARG A 77 8.11 -2.97 16.95
CA ARG A 77 8.71 -2.38 18.15
C ARG A 77 7.93 -2.73 19.42
N THR A 78 6.59 -2.67 19.35
CA THR A 78 5.70 -2.96 20.50
C THR A 78 5.75 -4.44 20.90
N LEU A 79 5.85 -5.34 19.93
CA LEU A 79 5.97 -6.78 20.18
C LEU A 79 7.39 -7.20 20.59
N GLY A 80 8.36 -6.28 20.64
CA GLY A 80 9.75 -6.60 20.99
C GLY A 80 10.46 -7.47 19.95
N LEU A 81 10.00 -7.43 18.68
CA LEU A 81 10.56 -8.21 17.57
C LEU A 81 11.81 -7.55 16.94
N MET A 82 12.21 -6.37 17.42
CA MET A 82 13.53 -5.80 17.15
C MET A 82 14.53 -6.39 18.14
N ARG A 83 15.31 -7.36 17.69
CA ARG A 83 16.49 -7.90 18.40
C ARG A 83 17.76 -7.52 17.66
#